data_AF-A0A440I4D6-F1
#
_entry.id   AF-A0A440I4D6-F1
#
_cell.length_a   1.000
_cell.length_b   1.000
_cell.length_c   1.000
_cell.angle_alpha   90.00
_cell.angle_beta   90.00
_cell.angle_gamma   90.00
#
_symmetry.space_group_name_H-M   'P 1'
#
loop_
_entity.id
_entity.type
_entity.pdbx_description
1 polymer ?
#
loop_
_entity_poly.entity_id
_entity_poly.type
_entity_poly.pdbx_seq_one_letter_code
_entity_poly.pdbx_strand_id
1 'polypeptide(L)' 'MGEFIETMLPVVIFFGGSQLVNTYELGGQYTFSAVFVGMCFYAIYNVLIEIRGQVRVANKRLWFLANPGQPPEDNPFQ' A
#
# COMPACT_ATOMS: atom_id res chain seq x y z
N MET A 1 9.58 4.22 14.93
CA MET A 1 8.14 4.26 15.35
C MET A 1 7.21 4.47 14.16
N GLY A 2 7.45 5.45 13.28
CA GLY A 2 6.62 5.68 12.08
C GLY A 2 6.54 4.48 11.11
N GLU A 3 7.68 3.92 10.70
CA GLU A 3 7.72 2.73 9.81
C GLU A 3 7.02 1.50 10.40
N PHE A 4 7.08 1.33 11.72
CA PHE A 4 6.39 0.23 12.40
C PHE A 4 4.87 0.40 12.31
N ILE A 5 4.37 1.61 12.50
CA ILE A 5 2.93 1.91 12.39
C ILE A 5 2.48 1.76 10.93
N GLU A 6 3.24 2.26 9.97
CA GLU A 6 2.93 2.14 8.53
C GLU A 6 2.87 0.69 8.05
N THR A 7 3.68 -0.20 8.64
CA THR A 7 3.70 -1.63 8.27
C THR A 7 2.66 -2.44 9.04
N MET A 8 2.44 -2.14 10.32
CA MET A 8 1.48 -2.90 11.17
C MET A 8 0.03 -2.56 10.88
N LEU A 9 -0.29 -1.28 10.62
CA LEU A 9 -1.66 -0.84 10.43
C LEU A 9 -2.38 -1.56 9.26
N PRO A 10 -1.77 -1.74 8.07
CA PRO A 10 -2.37 -2.48 6.96
C PRO A 10 -2.60 -3.95 7.31
N VAL A 11 -1.64 -4.61 7.98
CA VAL A 11 -1.78 -6.00 8.42
C VAL A 11 -2.99 -6.15 9.31
N VAL A 12 -3.12 -5.29 10.34
CA VAL A 12 -4.23 -5.30 11.29
C VAL A 12 -5.56 -5.08 10.58
N ILE A 13 -5.63 -4.15 9.63
CA ILE A 13 -6.86 -3.84 8.89
C ILE A 13 -7.27 -5.03 8.01
N PHE A 14 -6.35 -5.61 7.22
CA PHE A 14 -6.69 -6.69 6.30
C PHE A 14 -7.02 -8.00 7.04
N PHE A 15 -6.23 -8.36 8.05
CA PHE A 15 -6.52 -9.53 8.88
C PHE A 15 -7.79 -9.31 9.71
N GLY A 16 -7.91 -8.19 10.40
CA GLY A 16 -9.08 -7.87 11.21
C GLY A 16 -10.35 -7.81 10.38
N GLY A 17 -10.32 -7.15 9.22
CA GLY A 17 -11.44 -7.09 8.28
C GLY A 17 -11.86 -8.46 7.77
N SER A 18 -10.90 -9.29 7.36
CA SER A 18 -11.20 -10.65 6.88
C SER A 18 -11.83 -11.53 7.98
N GLN A 19 -11.35 -11.42 9.22
CA GLN A 19 -11.90 -12.16 10.36
C GLN A 19 -13.25 -11.63 10.80
N LEU A 20 -13.48 -10.31 10.73
CA LEU A 20 -14.78 -9.70 10.98
C LEU A 20 -15.82 -10.25 9.99
N VAL A 21 -15.52 -10.23 8.69
CA VAL A 21 -16.42 -10.78 7.67
C VAL A 21 -16.66 -12.27 7.91
N ASN A 22 -15.62 -13.06 8.20
CA ASN A 22 -15.78 -14.47 8.52
C ASN A 22 -16.69 -14.69 9.73
N THR A 23 -16.55 -13.88 10.78
CA THR A 23 -17.32 -14.04 12.02
C THR A 23 -18.77 -13.59 11.84
N TYR A 24 -19.01 -12.44 11.23
CA TYR A 24 -20.34 -11.83 11.11
C TYR A 24 -21.16 -12.42 9.97
N GLU A 25 -20.55 -12.69 8.81
CA GLU A 25 -21.29 -13.15 7.61
C GLU A 25 -21.24 -14.67 7.45
N LEU A 26 -20.13 -15.31 7.85
CA LEU A 26 -19.90 -16.74 7.63
C LEU A 26 -19.93 -17.59 8.92
N GLY A 27 -20.32 -16.98 10.05
CA GLY A 27 -20.44 -17.65 11.34
C GLY A 27 -19.13 -18.28 11.86
N GLY A 28 -17.98 -17.79 11.39
CA GLY A 28 -16.65 -18.24 11.82
C GLY A 28 -16.19 -19.57 11.20
N GLN A 29 -16.89 -20.10 10.20
CA GLN A 29 -16.61 -21.42 9.63
C GLN A 29 -15.35 -21.47 8.76
N TYR A 30 -14.91 -20.34 8.21
CA TYR A 30 -13.86 -20.26 7.19
C TYR A 30 -12.64 -19.47 7.64
N THR A 31 -12.19 -19.70 8.88
CA THR A 31 -11.07 -18.97 9.49
C THR A 31 -9.78 -19.07 8.70
N PHE A 32 -9.45 -20.24 8.15
CA PHE A 32 -8.26 -20.41 7.32
C PHE A 32 -8.36 -19.63 6.00
N SER A 33 -9.53 -19.66 5.35
CA SER A 33 -9.76 -18.87 4.13
C SER A 33 -9.68 -17.38 4.42
N ALA A 34 -10.22 -16.92 5.55
CA ALA A 34 -10.15 -15.53 5.96
C ALA A 34 -8.70 -15.07 6.18
N VAL A 35 -7.88 -15.86 6.88
CA VAL A 35 -6.44 -15.60 7.04
C VAL A 35 -5.74 -15.52 5.68
N PHE A 36 -6.01 -16.47 4.79
CA PHE A 36 -5.41 -16.48 3.46
C PHE A 36 -5.76 -15.23 2.66
N VAL A 37 -7.04 -14.83 2.66
CA VAL A 37 -7.53 -13.61 2.02
C VAL A 37 -6.85 -12.36 2.61
N GLY A 38 -6.74 -12.27 3.94
CA GLY A 38 -6.03 -11.19 4.61
C GLY A 38 -4.56 -11.08 4.17
N MET A 39 -3.85 -12.21 4.04
CA MET A 39 -2.48 -12.24 3.53
C MET A 39 -2.39 -11.80 2.06
N CYS A 40 -3.32 -12.24 1.21
CA CYS A 40 -3.35 -11.82 -0.19
C CYS A 40 -3.53 -10.31 -0.33
N PHE A 41 -4.47 -9.72 0.41
CA PHE A 41 -4.67 -8.26 0.40
C PHE A 41 -3.45 -7.50 0.90
N TYR A 42 -2.78 -8.00 1.95
CA TYR A 42 -1.55 -7.40 2.43
C TYR A 42 -0.41 -7.46 1.39
N ALA A 43 -0.26 -8.59 0.70
CA ALA A 43 0.73 -8.71 -0.38
C ALA A 43 0.44 -7.72 -1.53
N ILE A 44 -0.82 -7.61 -1.96
CA ILE A 44 -1.25 -6.65 -2.99
C ILE A 44 -0.95 -5.22 -2.55
N TYR A 45 -1.22 -4.87 -1.29
CA TYR A 45 -0.94 -3.55 -0.75
C TYR A 45 0.55 -3.19 -0.84
N ASN A 46 1.45 -4.12 -0.49
CA ASN A 46 2.89 -3.91 -0.61
C ASN A 46 3.33 -3.68 -2.06
N VAL A 47 2.79 -4.46 -3.00
CA VAL A 47 3.05 -4.27 -4.43
C VAL A 47 2.56 -2.90 -4.91
N LEU A 48 1.39 -2.44 -4.46
CA LEU A 48 0.87 -1.12 -4.81
C LEU A 48 1.73 0.02 -4.26
N ILE A 49 2.28 -0.12 -3.04
CA ILE A 49 3.24 0.85 -2.49
C ILE A 49 4.49 0.91 -3.37
N GLU A 50 5.03 -0.26 -3.75
CA GLU A 50 6.22 -0.32 -4.59
C GLU A 50 5.97 0.36 -5.94
N ILE A 51 4.85 0.02 -6.59
CA ILE A 51 4.44 0.65 -7.85
C ILE A 51 4.29 2.16 -7.67
N ARG A 52 3.66 2.64 -6.59
CA ARG A 52 3.54 4.08 -6.30
C ARG A 52 4.91 4.75 -6.18
N GLY A 53 5.88 4.09 -5.54
CA GLY A 53 7.27 4.55 -5.47
C GLY A 53 7.91 4.67 -6.84
N GLN A 54 7.81 3.61 -7.65
CA GLN A 54 8.35 3.58 -9.01
C GLN A 54 7.70 4.64 -9.91
N VAL A 55 6.38 4.82 -9.84
CA VAL A 55 5.64 5.85 -10.58
C VAL A 55 6.07 7.25 -10.14
N ARG A 56 6.29 7.48 -8.84
CA ARG A 56 6.79 8.78 -8.35
C ARG A 56 8.18 9.10 -8.91
N VAL A 57 9.08 8.10 -8.94
CA VAL A 57 10.43 8.25 -9.51
C VAL A 57 10.36 8.46 -11.03
N ALA A 58 9.52 7.70 -11.73
CA ALA A 58 9.31 7.86 -13.17
C ALA A 58 8.76 9.24 -13.51
N ASN A 59 7.74 9.72 -12.77
CA ASN A 59 7.19 11.06 -12.93
C ASN A 59 8.23 12.15 -12.67
N LYS A 60 9.06 12.00 -11.63
CA LYS A 60 10.17 12.92 -11.35
C LYS A 60 11.14 12.97 -12.54
N ARG A 61 11.54 11.83 -13.09
CA ARG A 61 12.43 11.75 -14.26
C ARG A 61 11.81 12.38 -15.51
N LEU A 62 10.55 12.07 -15.79
CA LEU A 62 9.80 12.66 -16.91
C LEU A 62 9.71 14.18 -16.78
N TRP A 63 9.48 14.69 -15.58
CA TRP A 63 9.41 16.12 -15.34
C TRP A 63 10.75 16.82 -15.60
N PHE A 64 11.87 16.23 -15.19
CA PHE A 64 13.22 16.77 -15.49
C PHE A 64 13.59 16.66 -16.98
N LEU A 65 13.10 15.63 -17.67
CA LEU A 65 13.25 15.53 -19.13
C LEU A 65 12.43 16.61 -19.86
N ALA A 66 11.23 16.92 -19.35
CA ALA A 66 10.37 17.96 -19.91
C ALA A 66 10.83 19.39 -19.56
N ASN A 67 11.55 19.57 -18.46
CA ASN A 67 12.09 20.85 -17.99
C ASN A 67 13.63 20.80 -17.90
N PRO A 68 14.34 20.78 -19.04
CA PRO A 68 15.80 20.76 -19.04
C PRO A 68 16.35 22.10 -18.53
N GLY A 69 16.92 22.11 -17.32
CA GLY A 69 17.45 23.31 -16.69
C GLY A 69 17.59 23.18 -15.18
N GLN A 70 17.87 24.29 -14.52
CA GLN A 70 17.88 24.35 -13.06
C GLN A 70 16.43 24.26 -12.55
N PRO A 71 16.08 23.31 -11.66
CA PRO A 71 14.70 23.19 -11.19
C PRO A 71 14.26 24.48 -10.49
N PRO A 72 13.14 25.10 -10.89
CA PRO A 72 12.55 26.24 -10.18
C PRO A 72 12.22 25.87 -8.72
N GLU A 73 12.13 26.88 -7.85
CA GLU A 73 11.76 26.73 -6.44
C GLU A 73 10.37 26.07 -6.25
N ASP A 74 9.50 26.16 -7.25
CA ASP A 74 8.16 25.55 -7.24
C ASP A 74 8.14 24.06 -7.69
N ASN A 75 9.27 23.35 -7.59
CA ASN A 75 9.34 21.95 -8.01
C ASN A 75 8.50 21.04 -7.08
N PRO A 76 7.45 20.36 -7.58
CA PRO A 76 6.60 19.48 -6.75
C PRO A 76 7.31 18.19 -6.30
N PHE A 77 8.57 17.96 -6.72
CA PHE A 77 9.40 16.81 -6.38
C PHE A 77 10.64 17.15 -5.54
N GLN A 78 10.76 18.38 -5.06
CA GLN A 78 11.73 18.78 -4.03
C GLN A 78 11.29 18.29 -2.65
#